data_AF-A0A1X9STW7-F1
#
_entry.id   AF-A0A1X9STW7-F1
#
_cell.length_a   1.000
_cell.length_b   1.000
_cell.length_c   1.000
_cell.angle_alpha   90.00
_cell.angle_beta   90.00
_cell.angle_gamma   90.00
#
_symmetry.space_group_name_H-M   'P 1'
#
loop_
_entity.id
_entity.type
_entity.pdbx_description
1 polymer ?
#
loop_
_entity_poly.entity_id
_entity_poly.type
_entity_poly.pdbx_seq_one_letter_code
_entity_poly.pdbx_strand_id
1 'polypeptide(L)'
;MKRVLYTLVAGLALAGCANASGSNQQPAEVIVQKVDKEDIREIIQNEKMIPAMNADNEVAFSAIGEGIPPLDTVSPAQARALAKRSAITDGHRQLAAKLYGVKINAKDTVKDAMLQSSVIEGRVLGLIKNASVINQDFKDGLYRVEMELKIDREKWLELFAY
;
A
#
# COMPACT_ATOMS: atom_id res chain seq x y z
N MET A 1 55.88 8.93 -17.64
CA MET A 1 55.07 7.70 -17.66
C MET A 1 56.01 6.50 -17.47
N LYS A 2 55.95 5.82 -16.32
CA LYS A 2 56.68 4.56 -16.07
C LYS A 2 55.74 3.62 -15.30
N ARG A 3 55.39 2.49 -15.92
CA ARG A 3 54.84 1.29 -15.26
C ARG A 3 55.83 0.17 -15.52
N VAL A 4 56.30 -0.45 -14.45
CA VAL A 4 57.26 -1.55 -14.48
C VAL A 4 56.49 -2.86 -14.28
N LEU A 5 56.78 -3.78 -15.20
CA LEU A 5 56.42 -5.19 -15.30
C LEU A 5 57.49 -6.03 -14.59
N TYR A 6 57.18 -7.19 -13.98
CA TYR A 6 58.08 -8.38 -13.87
C TYR A 6 57.26 -9.61 -13.39
N THR A 7 56.95 -10.60 -14.26
CA THR A 7 57.55 -11.97 -14.42
C THR A 7 56.96 -13.06 -13.50
N LEU A 8 56.88 -14.38 -13.78
CA LEU A 8 57.52 -15.34 -14.71
C LEU A 8 56.69 -16.66 -14.69
N VAL A 9 56.05 -17.11 -15.79
CA VAL A 9 56.29 -18.31 -16.64
C VAL A 9 56.69 -19.65 -15.99
N ALA A 10 55.95 -20.73 -16.33
CA ALA A 10 56.38 -22.08 -16.83
C ALA A 10 55.49 -23.21 -16.26
N GLY A 11 54.93 -24.18 -16.99
CA GLY A 11 54.90 -24.53 -18.42
C GLY A 11 54.38 -25.99 -18.55
N LEU A 12 53.61 -26.26 -19.63
CA LEU A 12 53.56 -27.47 -20.49
C LEU A 12 53.39 -28.90 -19.86
N ALA A 13 52.68 -29.88 -20.45
CA ALA A 13 51.92 -30.04 -21.69
C ALA A 13 51.14 -31.39 -21.64
N LEU A 14 50.08 -31.50 -22.48
CA LEU A 14 49.69 -32.64 -23.37
C LEU A 14 49.72 -34.09 -22.82
N ALA A 15 48.85 -35.05 -23.15
CA ALA A 15 47.60 -35.20 -23.90
C ALA A 15 47.31 -36.74 -23.90
N GLY A 16 46.05 -37.16 -24.10
CA GLY A 16 45.77 -38.44 -24.79
C GLY A 16 44.98 -39.52 -24.03
N CYS A 17 43.82 -39.86 -24.59
CA CYS A 17 42.78 -40.77 -24.10
C CYS A 17 43.03 -42.26 -24.43
N ALA A 18 42.38 -43.20 -23.72
CA ALA A 18 41.46 -44.21 -24.30
C ALA A 18 40.92 -45.24 -23.27
N ASN A 19 39.65 -45.60 -23.49
CA ASN A 19 38.78 -46.53 -22.75
C ASN A 19 39.17 -48.02 -22.89
N ALA A 20 38.80 -48.87 -21.91
CA ALA A 20 37.69 -49.84 -22.05
C ALA A 20 37.59 -50.85 -20.90
N SER A 21 36.34 -51.00 -20.41
CA SER A 21 35.65 -52.22 -19.90
C SER A 21 36.06 -52.88 -18.58
N GLY A 22 35.08 -53.02 -17.67
CA GLY A 22 34.95 -54.21 -16.81
C GLY A 22 34.41 -54.01 -15.38
N SER A 23 33.07 -53.88 -15.26
CA SER A 23 32.21 -54.28 -14.13
C SER A 23 32.73 -54.30 -12.67
N ASN A 24 32.10 -53.52 -11.78
CA ASN A 24 31.38 -54.10 -10.63
C ASN A 24 30.43 -53.08 -9.98
N GLN A 25 29.15 -53.41 -9.85
CA GLN A 25 28.16 -52.64 -9.09
C GLN A 25 28.20 -53.06 -7.62
N GLN A 26 28.39 -52.12 -6.68
CA GLN A 26 27.98 -52.29 -5.28
C GLN A 26 27.23 -51.01 -4.87
N PRO A 27 26.04 -51.14 -4.23
CA PRO A 27 25.09 -50.05 -4.08
C PRO A 27 25.57 -48.99 -3.07
N ALA A 28 25.35 -47.72 -3.38
CA ALA A 28 25.56 -46.62 -2.44
C ALA A 28 24.55 -46.75 -1.29
N GLU A 29 25.07 -47.05 -0.10
CA GLU A 29 24.33 -47.00 1.14
C GLU A 29 23.73 -45.60 1.32
N VAL A 30 22.41 -45.49 1.22
CA VAL A 30 21.70 -44.27 1.57
C VAL A 30 21.82 -44.13 3.08
N ILE A 31 22.75 -43.30 3.52
CA ILE A 31 22.87 -42.90 4.93
C ILE A 31 21.63 -42.06 5.21
N VAL A 32 20.57 -42.68 5.73
CA VAL A 32 19.39 -41.97 6.21
C VAL A 32 19.81 -41.25 7.49
N GLN A 33 20.19 -39.99 7.36
CA GLN A 33 20.36 -39.10 8.51
C GLN A 33 19.01 -39.05 9.22
N LYS A 34 18.92 -39.70 10.39
CA LYS A 34 17.75 -39.60 11.26
C LYS A 34 17.72 -38.18 11.78
N VAL A 35 16.96 -37.34 11.11
CA VAL A 35 16.66 -36.00 11.60
C VAL A 35 15.48 -36.17 12.56
N ASP A 36 15.68 -35.82 13.82
CA ASP A 36 14.61 -35.87 14.79
C ASP A 36 13.56 -34.81 14.44
N LYS A 37 12.27 -35.11 14.66
CA LYS A 37 11.18 -34.21 14.31
C LYS A 37 11.25 -32.88 15.07
N GLU A 38 12.01 -32.85 16.17
CA GLU A 38 12.28 -31.67 17.00
C GLU A 38 13.31 -30.76 16.34
N ASP A 39 14.39 -31.31 15.78
CA ASP A 39 15.39 -30.55 15.01
C ASP A 39 14.77 -29.87 13.79
N ILE A 40 13.84 -30.54 13.11
CA ILE A 40 13.09 -29.95 11.98
C ILE A 40 12.22 -28.77 12.47
N ARG A 41 11.65 -28.85 13.67
CA ARG A 41 10.84 -27.75 14.24
C ARG A 41 11.71 -26.56 14.60
N GLU A 42 12.89 -26.79 15.16
CA GLU A 42 13.85 -25.73 15.48
C GLU A 42 14.38 -25.06 14.22
N ILE A 43 14.68 -25.82 13.16
CA ILE A 43 15.10 -25.25 11.87
C ILE A 43 13.96 -24.42 11.26
N ILE A 44 12.71 -24.91 11.24
CA ILE A 44 11.56 -24.13 10.73
C ILE A 44 11.29 -22.87 11.55
N GLN A 45 11.52 -22.90 12.87
CA GLN A 45 11.36 -21.73 13.74
C GLN A 45 12.50 -20.72 13.58
N ASN A 46 13.74 -21.20 13.40
CA ASN A 46 14.93 -20.37 13.32
C ASN A 46 15.17 -19.79 11.91
N GLU A 47 14.72 -20.46 10.85
CA GLU A 47 14.88 -20.00 9.45
C GLU A 47 13.77 -19.03 9.01
N LYS A 48 12.69 -18.91 9.78
CA LYS A 48 11.70 -17.85 9.61
C LYS A 48 12.18 -16.52 10.22
N MET A 49 13.44 -16.18 10.02
CA MET A 49 13.92 -14.79 10.11
C MET A 49 13.59 -14.05 8.81
N ILE A 50 12.31 -14.00 8.49
CA ILE A 50 11.77 -12.76 7.91
C ILE A 50 11.51 -11.93 9.16
N PRO A 51 12.13 -10.76 9.35
CA PRO A 51 11.64 -9.85 10.37
C PRO A 51 10.15 -9.68 10.06
N ALA A 52 9.28 -10.11 10.96
CA ALA A 52 7.88 -9.71 10.97
C ALA A 52 7.83 -8.22 11.34
N MET A 53 8.47 -7.40 10.52
CA MET A 53 8.00 -6.06 10.24
C MET A 53 6.64 -6.30 9.58
N ASN A 54 5.61 -6.34 10.41
CA ASN A 54 4.23 -6.11 9.97
C ASN A 54 4.13 -4.66 9.47
N ALA A 55 4.91 -4.30 8.44
CA ALA A 55 4.95 -2.96 7.87
C ALA A 55 3.85 -2.76 6.81
N ASP A 56 3.22 -3.86 6.36
CA ASP A 56 2.38 -3.83 5.16
C ASP A 56 0.89 -4.13 5.43
N ASN A 57 0.50 -4.24 6.70
CA ASN A 57 -0.91 -4.42 7.07
C ASN A 57 -1.65 -3.10 7.31
N GLU A 58 -1.01 -1.94 7.15
CA GLU A 58 -1.71 -0.65 7.18
C GLU A 58 -2.18 -0.24 5.77
N VAL A 59 -3.47 0.03 5.63
CA VAL A 59 -4.08 0.64 4.44
C VAL A 59 -4.25 2.13 4.70
N ALA A 60 -3.73 2.95 3.79
CA ALA A 60 -3.91 4.39 3.81
C ALA A 60 -4.96 4.81 2.77
N PHE A 61 -5.95 5.59 3.21
CA PHE A 61 -6.95 6.22 2.36
C PHE A 61 -6.71 7.73 2.34
N SER A 62 -6.54 8.31 1.17
CA SER A 62 -6.39 9.75 1.00
C SER A 62 -7.58 10.39 0.30
N ALA A 63 -7.88 11.64 0.63
CA ALA A 63 -8.81 12.49 -0.11
C ALA A 63 -8.39 13.95 -0.06
N ILE A 64 -8.84 14.70 -1.06
CA ILE A 64 -8.51 16.12 -1.22
C ILE A 64 -9.78 16.92 -0.98
N GLY A 65 -9.84 17.63 0.13
CA GLY A 65 -10.92 18.56 0.42
C GLY A 65 -10.64 19.97 -0.08
N GLU A 66 -11.67 20.65 -0.58
CA GLU A 66 -11.58 22.02 -1.05
C GLU A 66 -12.55 22.94 -0.30
N GLY A 67 -12.13 24.18 -0.04
CA GLY A 67 -12.89 25.13 0.74
C GLY A 67 -12.66 26.56 0.29
N ILE A 68 -13.76 27.29 0.16
CA ILE A 68 -13.77 28.70 -0.24
C ILE A 68 -14.36 29.50 0.93
N PRO A 69 -13.80 30.66 1.28
CA PRO A 69 -14.40 31.52 2.29
C PRO A 69 -15.71 32.12 1.77
N PRO A 70 -16.66 32.44 2.66
CA PRO A 70 -17.84 33.19 2.26
C PRO A 70 -17.46 34.61 1.83
N LEU A 71 -18.36 35.29 1.12
CA LEU A 71 -18.09 36.63 0.56
C LEU A 71 -18.00 37.72 1.64
N ASP A 72 -18.54 37.48 2.83
CA ASP A 72 -18.75 38.44 3.91
C ASP A 72 -17.74 38.32 5.08
N THR A 73 -16.47 38.12 4.74
CA THR A 73 -15.41 38.00 5.77
C THR A 73 -14.93 39.37 6.26
N VAL A 74 -14.78 39.54 7.57
CA VAL A 74 -14.34 40.79 8.22
C VAL A 74 -12.83 41.01 8.07
N SER A 75 -12.04 39.93 8.02
CA SER A 75 -10.59 40.03 7.83
C SER A 75 -10.04 38.91 6.93
N PRO A 76 -8.88 39.14 6.26
CA PRO A 76 -8.21 38.10 5.49
C PRO A 76 -7.84 36.86 6.32
N ALA A 77 -7.50 37.05 7.60
CA ALA A 77 -7.23 35.95 8.52
C ALA A 77 -8.49 35.12 8.81
N GLN A 78 -9.65 35.78 8.99
CA GLN A 78 -10.93 35.11 9.16
C GLN A 78 -11.31 34.32 7.90
N ALA A 79 -11.13 34.91 6.71
CA ALA A 79 -11.38 34.24 5.44
C ALA A 79 -10.55 32.95 5.33
N ARG A 80 -9.25 33.03 5.59
CA ARG A 80 -8.37 31.85 5.56
C ARG A 80 -8.79 30.77 6.56
N ALA A 81 -9.19 31.15 7.77
CA ALA A 81 -9.64 30.21 8.80
C ALA A 81 -10.95 29.51 8.41
N LEU A 82 -11.90 30.23 7.81
CA LEU A 82 -13.17 29.67 7.33
C LEU A 82 -12.96 28.75 6.13
N ALA A 83 -12.14 29.17 5.16
CA ALA A 83 -11.79 28.36 4.01
C ALA A 83 -11.13 27.03 4.43
N LYS A 84 -10.19 27.08 5.39
CA LYS A 84 -9.57 25.89 5.98
C LYS A 84 -10.60 24.95 6.61
N ARG A 85 -11.56 25.47 7.39
CA ARG A 85 -12.61 24.66 8.01
C ARG A 85 -13.51 23.98 6.98
N SER A 86 -13.89 24.72 5.93
CA SER A 86 -14.66 24.19 4.82
C SER A 86 -13.90 23.05 4.13
N ALA A 87 -12.61 23.26 3.82
CA ALA A 87 -11.77 22.27 3.16
C ALA A 87 -11.60 20.98 3.99
N ILE A 88 -11.39 21.10 5.30
CA ILE A 88 -11.32 19.92 6.19
C ILE A 88 -12.64 19.15 6.21
N THR A 89 -13.77 19.87 6.29
CA THR A 89 -15.10 19.26 6.30
C THR A 89 -15.38 18.53 4.98
N ASP A 90 -14.99 19.13 3.86
CA ASP A 90 -15.10 18.51 2.54
C ASP A 90 -14.17 17.29 2.40
N GLY A 91 -12.94 17.38 2.90
CA GLY A 91 -12.01 16.25 2.94
C GLY A 91 -12.57 15.06 3.71
N HIS A 92 -13.17 15.30 4.88
CA HIS A 92 -13.87 14.27 5.64
C HIS A 92 -15.06 13.68 4.87
N ARG A 93 -15.87 14.51 4.20
CA ARG A 93 -16.99 14.04 3.38
C ARG A 93 -16.51 13.11 2.27
N GLN A 94 -15.42 13.47 1.58
CA GLN A 94 -14.84 12.65 0.51
C GLN A 94 -14.25 11.35 1.05
N LEU A 95 -13.51 11.39 2.17
CA LEU A 95 -13.05 10.19 2.84
C LEU A 95 -14.22 9.28 3.24
N ALA A 96 -15.32 9.86 3.76
CA ALA A 96 -16.47 9.09 4.22
C ALA A 96 -17.10 8.34 3.05
N ALA A 97 -17.27 9.02 1.92
CA ALA A 97 -17.80 8.41 0.71
C ALA A 97 -16.91 7.26 0.20
N LYS A 98 -15.58 7.39 0.30
CA LYS A 98 -14.64 6.32 -0.07
C LYS A 98 -14.68 5.13 0.88
N LEU A 99 -14.86 5.36 2.18
CA LEU A 99 -14.81 4.33 3.22
C LEU A 99 -16.14 3.59 3.39
N TYR A 100 -17.23 4.34 3.54
CA TYR A 100 -18.56 3.81 3.88
C TYR A 100 -19.45 3.60 2.65
N GLY A 101 -19.03 4.08 1.48
CA GLY A 101 -19.87 4.14 0.29
C GLY A 101 -20.95 5.24 0.38
N VAL A 102 -21.69 5.40 -0.71
CA VAL A 102 -22.79 6.37 -0.82
C VAL A 102 -24.07 5.62 -1.14
N LYS A 103 -25.11 5.81 -0.31
CA LYS A 103 -26.45 5.30 -0.63
C LYS A 103 -27.14 6.29 -1.55
N ILE A 104 -27.42 5.86 -2.77
CA ILE A 104 -28.16 6.64 -3.77
C ILE A 104 -29.63 6.20 -3.73
N ASN A 105 -30.54 7.14 -3.47
CA ASN A 105 -31.97 6.90 -3.62
C ASN A 105 -32.46 7.71 -4.82
N ALA A 106 -32.76 7.01 -5.92
CA ALA A 106 -33.42 7.56 -7.10
C ALA A 106 -34.58 6.65 -7.46
N LYS A 107 -35.77 7.21 -7.71
CA LYS A 107 -36.97 6.46 -8.14
C LYS A 107 -37.44 6.87 -9.53
N ASP A 108 -36.60 7.54 -10.29
CA ASP A 108 -36.98 8.17 -11.55
C ASP A 108 -36.82 7.21 -12.72
N THR A 109 -37.80 7.21 -13.64
CA THR A 109 -37.67 6.51 -14.92
C THR A 109 -37.04 7.44 -15.97
N VAL A 110 -36.53 6.87 -17.08
CA VAL A 110 -35.96 7.66 -18.20
C VAL A 110 -36.96 8.70 -18.73
N LYS A 111 -38.25 8.37 -18.72
CA LYS A 111 -39.32 9.27 -19.13
C LYS A 111 -39.50 10.43 -18.15
N ASP A 112 -39.42 10.16 -16.85
CA ASP A 112 -39.56 11.19 -15.81
C ASP A 112 -38.38 12.15 -15.84
N ALA A 113 -37.15 11.67 -16.08
CA ALA A 113 -35.96 12.51 -16.22
C ALA A 113 -36.01 13.45 -17.45
N MET A 114 -36.77 13.10 -18.49
CA MET A 114 -36.95 13.94 -19.69
C MET A 114 -38.05 15.00 -19.54
N LEU A 115 -39.06 14.74 -18.71
CA LEU A 115 -40.27 15.57 -18.61
C LEU A 115 -40.34 16.39 -17.31
N GLN A 116 -39.69 15.92 -16.24
CA GLN A 116 -39.70 16.53 -14.91
C GLN A 116 -38.27 16.74 -14.40
N SER A 117 -38.09 17.69 -13.48
CA SER A 117 -36.84 17.87 -12.77
C SER A 117 -36.60 16.68 -11.83
N SER A 118 -35.79 15.72 -12.27
CA SER A 118 -35.28 14.61 -11.44
C SER A 118 -34.23 15.13 -10.46
N VAL A 119 -34.34 14.71 -9.19
CA VAL A 119 -33.35 15.02 -8.14
C VAL A 119 -32.84 13.72 -7.57
N ILE A 120 -31.56 13.43 -7.79
CA ILE A 120 -30.88 12.24 -7.27
C ILE A 120 -30.17 12.63 -5.98
N GLU A 121 -30.56 12.01 -4.86
CA GLU A 121 -29.92 12.22 -3.56
C GLU A 121 -28.94 11.09 -3.22
N GLY A 122 -27.68 11.46 -3.00
CA GLY A 122 -26.67 10.59 -2.39
C GLY A 122 -26.43 10.97 -0.93
N ARG A 123 -26.50 10.00 -0.02
CA ARG A 123 -26.22 10.20 1.41
C ARG A 123 -25.12 9.27 1.90
N VAL A 124 -24.28 9.80 2.79
CA VAL A 124 -23.23 9.06 3.50
C VAL A 124 -23.47 9.26 4.99
N LEU A 125 -23.51 8.15 5.74
CA LEU A 125 -23.59 8.16 7.20
C LEU A 125 -22.43 7.34 7.73
N GLY A 126 -21.53 7.95 8.49
CA GLY A 126 -20.36 7.28 9.03
C GLY A 126 -19.57 8.18 9.96
N LEU A 127 -18.81 7.57 10.86
CA LEU A 127 -17.93 8.28 11.80
C LEU A 127 -16.48 8.04 11.39
N ILE A 128 -15.79 9.08 10.93
CA ILE A 128 -14.36 9.00 10.66
C ILE A 128 -13.60 9.38 11.92
N LYS A 129 -12.74 8.50 12.40
CA LYS A 129 -11.80 8.77 13.49
C LYS A 129 -10.38 8.76 12.94
N ASN A 130 -9.52 9.57 13.53
CA ASN A 130 -8.08 9.54 13.27
C ASN A 130 -7.63 9.86 11.83
N ALA A 131 -8.43 10.64 11.08
CA ALA A 131 -7.94 11.22 9.83
C ALA A 131 -7.05 12.43 10.14
N SER A 132 -5.89 12.50 9.51
CA SER A 132 -4.91 13.56 9.67
C SER A 132 -4.78 14.39 8.40
N VAL A 133 -4.37 15.65 8.54
CA VAL A 133 -4.03 16.51 7.41
C VAL A 133 -2.56 16.31 7.08
N ILE A 134 -2.27 15.81 5.88
CA ILE A 134 -0.88 15.59 5.43
C ILE A 134 -0.34 16.81 4.69
N ASN A 135 -1.19 17.53 3.96
CA ASN A 135 -0.81 18.73 3.23
C ASN A 135 -1.95 19.77 3.22
N GLN A 136 -1.58 21.04 3.11
CA GLN A 136 -2.52 22.15 3.04
C GLN A 136 -1.94 23.31 2.23
N ASP A 137 -2.72 23.80 1.27
CA ASP A 137 -2.34 24.91 0.41
C ASP A 137 -3.47 25.94 0.35
N PHE A 138 -3.11 27.23 0.31
CA PHE A 138 -4.06 28.31 0.11
C PHE A 138 -3.60 29.19 -1.05
N LYS A 139 -4.35 29.20 -2.14
CA LYS A 139 -4.02 29.94 -3.35
C LYS A 139 -5.29 30.52 -3.97
N ASP A 140 -5.24 31.79 -4.35
CA ASP A 140 -6.31 32.48 -5.09
C ASP A 140 -7.71 32.39 -4.43
N GLY A 141 -7.76 32.38 -3.09
CA GLY A 141 -9.01 32.28 -2.33
C GLY A 141 -9.54 30.85 -2.16
N LEU A 142 -8.89 29.85 -2.76
CA LEU A 142 -9.20 28.44 -2.57
C LEU A 142 -8.23 27.83 -1.56
N TYR A 143 -8.78 27.17 -0.54
CA TYR A 143 -8.02 26.37 0.41
C TYR A 143 -8.16 24.89 0.05
N ARG A 144 -7.05 24.22 -0.19
CA ARG A 144 -6.98 22.79 -0.46
C ARG A 144 -6.34 22.07 0.72
N VAL A 145 -6.95 20.98 1.16
CA VAL A 145 -6.45 20.15 2.25
C VAL A 145 -6.39 18.72 1.76
N GLU A 146 -5.23 18.11 1.89
CA GLU A 146 -5.06 16.68 1.66
C GLU A 146 -5.14 15.95 3.01
N MET A 147 -6.12 15.07 3.10
CA MET A 147 -6.39 14.26 4.30
C MET A 147 -6.01 12.82 4.05
N GLU A 148 -5.45 12.18 5.06
CA GLU A 148 -5.10 10.77 5.05
C GLU A 148 -5.70 10.07 6.29
N LEU A 149 -6.18 8.84 6.09
CA LEU A 149 -6.60 7.93 7.15
C LEU A 149 -5.81 6.64 7.00
N LYS A 150 -5.07 6.26 8.04
CA LYS A 150 -4.41 4.96 8.14
C LYS A 150 -5.24 4.03 9.00
N ILE A 151 -5.52 2.83 8.49
CA ILE A 151 -6.25 1.78 9.21
C ILE A 151 -5.59 0.43 8.95
N ASP A 152 -5.61 -0.44 9.95
CA ASP A 152 -5.21 -1.83 9.78
C ASP A 152 -6.16 -2.55 8.80
N ARG A 153 -5.59 -3.24 7.81
CA ARG A 153 -6.29 -3.99 6.76
C ARG A 153 -7.25 -5.02 7.35
N GLU A 154 -6.82 -5.78 8.35
CA GLU A 154 -7.61 -6.87 8.93
C GLU A 154 -8.85 -6.29 9.61
N LYS A 155 -8.68 -5.21 10.38
CA LYS A 155 -9.79 -4.50 11.01
C LYS A 155 -10.71 -3.84 9.99
N TRP A 156 -10.17 -3.30 8.90
CA TRP A 156 -11.00 -2.71 7.85
C TRP A 156 -11.87 -3.77 7.17
N LEU A 157 -11.30 -4.95 6.88
CA LEU A 157 -12.07 -6.08 6.34
C LEU A 157 -13.13 -6.54 7.34
N GLU A 158 -12.83 -6.66 8.63
CA GLU A 158 -13.82 -7.02 9.65
C GLU A 158 -15.00 -6.04 9.72
N LEU A 159 -14.72 -4.73 9.62
CA LEU A 159 -15.74 -3.68 9.76
C LEU A 159 -16.58 -3.45 8.50
N PHE A 160 -16.03 -3.72 7.32
CA PHE A 160 -16.62 -3.30 6.04
C PHE A 160 -16.79 -4.40 5.00
N ALA A 161 -16.11 -5.55 5.14
CA ALA A 161 -16.34 -6.70 4.27
C ALA A 161 -17.49 -7.53 4.86
N TYR A 162 -18.60 -7.61 4.12
CA TYR A 162 -19.76 -8.45 4.40
C TYR A 162 -19.78 -9.65 3.46
#